data_AF-A0A7S2NG11-F1
#
_entry.id   AF-A0A7S2NG11-F1
#
_cell.length_a   1.000
_cell.length_b   1.000
_cell.length_c   1.000
_cell.angle_alpha   90.00
_cell.angle_beta   90.00
_cell.angle_gamma   90.00
#
_symmetry.space_group_name_H-M   'P 1'
#
loop_
_entity.id
_entity.type
_entity.pdbx_description
1 polymer ?
#
loop_
_entity_poly.entity_id
_entity_poly.type
_entity_poly.pdbx_seq_one_letter_code
_entity_poly.pdbx_strand_id
1 'polypeptide(L)'
;MGDRVEDHTVLLALHVLDGQEITASVPRHLLGGDRHSFVAEVAGRAKVAPDDRVVVSLVALLRACKWSVALWLLYNLPLAKSFAMRRVDGETALSWAVYKARASQDAVSVVRRLVELVPADAMVRCPTSGFLPLHDAAWGNAAPVVALLLCAANAGAIFTASRSGEQPHAVGLYHHPATFSWPSPEHLAAAAAAIRSDALPGVPELLARIAAYPAARPVAPPPSA
;
A
#
# COMPACT_ATOMS: atom_id res chain seq x y z
N MET A 1 -41.87 -8.26 22.46
CA MET A 1 -41.23 -8.70 21.21
C MET A 1 -40.09 -7.71 20.97
N GLY A 2 -38.92 -8.01 21.54
CA GLY A 2 -37.78 -7.10 21.45
C GLY A 2 -37.03 -7.38 20.16
N ASP A 3 -36.94 -6.38 19.29
CA ASP A 3 -36.06 -6.44 18.13
C ASP A 3 -34.65 -6.73 18.62
N ARG A 4 -34.13 -7.90 18.26
CA ARG A 4 -32.71 -8.18 18.38
C ARG A 4 -32.02 -7.17 17.48
N VAL A 5 -31.32 -6.21 18.09
CA VAL A 5 -30.34 -5.38 17.39
C VAL A 5 -29.38 -6.35 16.72
N GLU A 6 -29.53 -6.52 15.41
CA GLU A 6 -28.66 -7.41 14.65
C GLU A 6 -27.24 -6.87 14.82
N ASP A 7 -26.34 -7.74 15.28
CA ASP A 7 -24.95 -7.36 15.47
C ASP A 7 -24.34 -7.03 14.09
N HIS A 8 -24.24 -5.74 13.79
CA HIS A 8 -23.77 -5.22 12.51
C HIS A 8 -22.25 -5.31 12.35
N THR A 9 -21.58 -6.06 13.22
CA THR A 9 -20.12 -6.16 13.28
C THR A 9 -19.63 -7.59 13.24
N VAL A 10 -18.39 -7.77 12.77
CA VAL A 10 -17.69 -9.06 12.75
C VAL A 10 -16.41 -8.91 13.56
N LEU A 11 -16.22 -9.78 14.54
CA LEU A 11 -15.00 -9.85 15.33
C LEU A 11 -13.89 -10.49 14.51
N LEU A 12 -12.83 -9.72 14.26
CA LEU A 12 -11.59 -10.22 13.67
C LEU A 12 -10.54 -10.36 14.76
N ALA A 13 -9.84 -11.50 14.78
CA ALA A 13 -8.61 -11.64 15.54
C ALA A 13 -7.46 -11.13 14.67
N LEU A 14 -6.62 -10.27 15.23
CA LEU A 14 -5.56 -9.59 14.51
C LEU A 14 -4.23 -9.86 15.18
N HIS A 15 -3.28 -10.10 14.31
CA HIS A 15 -1.94 -10.53 14.67
C HIS A 15 -1.02 -9.30 14.69
N VAL A 16 -0.57 -8.88 15.87
CA VAL A 16 0.31 -7.71 16.07
C VAL A 16 1.77 -8.17 16.18
N LEU A 17 2.72 -7.24 16.34
CA LEU A 17 4.11 -7.56 16.71
C LEU A 17 4.17 -8.35 18.03
N ASP A 18 5.25 -9.10 18.21
CA ASP A 18 5.57 -9.88 19.43
C ASP A 18 4.57 -10.99 19.78
N GLY A 19 3.80 -11.46 18.80
CA GLY A 19 2.84 -12.55 18.99
C GLY A 19 1.58 -12.15 19.74
N GLN A 20 1.39 -10.86 20.06
CA GLN A 20 0.15 -10.38 20.65
C GLN A 20 -1.01 -10.50 19.66
N GLU A 21 -2.13 -11.03 20.15
CA GLU A 21 -3.40 -11.03 19.43
C GLU A 21 -4.30 -9.95 20.00
N ILE A 22 -4.87 -9.13 19.11
CA ILE A 22 -5.92 -8.16 19.47
C ILE A 22 -7.20 -8.53 18.73
N THR A 23 -8.35 -8.22 19.31
CA THR A 23 -9.64 -8.37 18.62
C THR A 23 -10.15 -7.01 18.17
N ALA A 24 -10.80 -6.97 17.01
CA ALA A 24 -11.42 -5.76 16.50
C ALA A 24 -12.81 -6.09 15.96
N SER A 25 -13.78 -5.25 16.32
CA SER A 25 -15.14 -5.33 15.80
C SER A 25 -15.23 -4.50 14.52
N VAL A 26 -15.28 -5.15 13.36
CA VAL A 26 -15.31 -4.49 12.05
C VAL A 26 -16.75 -4.42 11.54
N PRO A 27 -17.24 -3.26 11.07
CA PRO A 27 -18.55 -3.16 10.46
C PRO A 27 -18.74 -4.13 9.28
N ARG A 28 -19.84 -4.90 9.29
CA ARG A 28 -20.10 -5.96 8.32
C ARG A 28 -20.14 -5.46 6.88
N HIS A 29 -20.65 -4.24 6.65
CA HIS A 29 -20.71 -3.64 5.32
C HIS A 29 -19.33 -3.41 4.69
N LEU A 30 -18.26 -3.34 5.48
CA LEU A 30 -16.89 -3.19 4.97
C LEU A 30 -16.30 -4.50 4.43
N LEU A 31 -16.88 -5.65 4.76
CA LEU A 31 -16.35 -6.95 4.32
C LEU A 31 -16.57 -7.22 2.82
N GLY A 32 -17.56 -6.53 2.22
CA GLY A 32 -17.95 -6.71 0.82
C GLY A 32 -18.67 -8.04 0.54
N GLY A 33 -19.24 -8.67 1.57
CA GLY A 33 -19.91 -9.97 1.46
C GLY A 33 -20.26 -10.55 2.83
N ASP A 34 -20.66 -11.83 2.87
CA ASP A 34 -20.81 -12.57 4.11
C ASP A 34 -19.45 -12.94 4.73
N ARG A 35 -19.49 -13.35 6.01
CA ARG A 35 -18.27 -13.72 6.76
C ARG A 35 -17.52 -14.88 6.11
N HIS A 36 -18.19 -15.90 5.59
CA HIS A 36 -17.52 -17.07 5.01
C HIS A 36 -16.82 -16.72 3.70
N SER A 37 -17.45 -15.91 2.85
CA SER A 37 -16.83 -15.39 1.62
C SER A 37 -15.61 -14.53 1.94
N PHE A 38 -15.73 -13.58 2.89
CA PHE A 38 -14.60 -12.76 3.34
C PHE A 38 -13.45 -13.62 3.88
N VAL A 39 -13.78 -14.60 4.73
CA VAL A 39 -12.80 -15.53 5.27
C VAL A 39 -12.16 -16.29 4.14
N ALA A 40 -12.88 -16.90 3.20
CA ALA A 40 -12.29 -17.65 2.11
C ALA A 40 -11.29 -16.81 1.28
N GLU A 41 -11.62 -15.55 1.00
CA GLU A 41 -10.77 -14.62 0.25
C GLU A 41 -9.48 -14.23 1.00
N VAL A 42 -9.57 -14.03 2.31
CA VAL A 42 -8.42 -13.67 3.16
C VAL A 42 -7.66 -14.91 3.66
N ALA A 43 -8.35 -16.04 3.76
CA ALA A 43 -7.92 -17.28 4.38
C ALA A 43 -7.21 -18.25 3.45
N GLY A 44 -6.96 -17.87 2.19
CA GLY A 44 -5.97 -18.54 1.36
C GLY A 44 -4.65 -18.81 2.11
N ARG A 45 -4.36 -18.08 3.21
CA ARG A 45 -3.34 -18.41 4.23
C ARG A 45 -3.69 -18.00 5.69
N ALA A 46 -4.95 -17.74 6.04
CA ALA A 46 -5.32 -17.42 7.43
C ALA A 46 -5.44 -18.72 8.24
N LYS A 47 -5.00 -18.69 9.51
CA LYS A 47 -5.27 -19.80 10.43
C LYS A 47 -6.64 -19.57 11.04
N VAL A 48 -7.55 -20.52 10.86
CA VAL A 48 -8.80 -20.58 11.64
C VAL A 48 -8.42 -21.11 13.01
N ALA A 49 -8.66 -20.32 14.06
CA ALA A 49 -8.42 -20.74 15.43
C ALA A 49 -9.50 -21.77 15.86
N PRO A 50 -9.25 -22.58 16.91
CA PRO A 50 -10.19 -23.61 17.37
C PRO A 50 -11.58 -23.09 17.77
N ASP A 51 -11.69 -21.79 18.05
CA ASP A 51 -12.92 -21.11 18.46
C ASP A 51 -13.57 -20.30 17.33
N ASP A 52 -13.31 -20.72 16.07
CA ASP A 52 -13.85 -20.09 14.87
C ASP A 52 -13.38 -18.64 14.64
N ARG A 53 -12.45 -18.13 15.46
CA ARG A 53 -11.82 -16.82 15.21
C ARG A 53 -10.96 -16.89 13.97
N VAL A 54 -11.11 -15.87 13.14
CA VAL A 54 -10.35 -15.70 11.91
C VAL A 54 -9.18 -14.80 12.25
N VAL A 55 -7.98 -15.35 12.24
CA VAL A 55 -6.78 -14.57 12.52
C VAL A 55 -6.25 -13.96 11.23
N VAL A 56 -6.33 -12.64 11.13
CA VAL A 56 -5.99 -11.88 9.93
C VAL A 56 -4.77 -11.00 10.19
N SER A 57 -3.81 -11.01 9.27
CA SER A 57 -2.71 -10.05 9.25
C SER A 57 -3.03 -8.91 8.29
N LEU A 58 -2.42 -7.74 8.50
CA LEU A 58 -2.57 -6.62 7.57
C LEU A 58 -2.15 -7.02 6.15
N VAL A 59 -1.01 -7.69 6.01
CA VAL A 59 -0.52 -8.19 4.71
C VAL A 59 -1.55 -9.10 4.01
N ALA A 60 -2.28 -9.94 4.75
CA ALA A 60 -3.33 -10.78 4.16
C ALA A 60 -4.48 -9.94 3.58
N LEU A 61 -4.92 -8.89 4.30
CA LEU A 61 -5.93 -7.95 3.79
C LEU A 61 -5.46 -7.23 2.52
N LEU A 62 -4.20 -6.77 2.51
CA LEU A 62 -3.63 -6.05 1.37
C LEU A 62 -3.47 -6.96 0.14
N ARG A 63 -3.03 -8.21 0.35
CA ARG A 63 -2.95 -9.22 -0.72
C ARG A 63 -4.32 -9.51 -1.34
N ALA A 64 -5.36 -9.56 -0.51
CA ALA A 64 -6.75 -9.75 -0.92
C ALA A 64 -7.45 -8.44 -1.36
N CYS A 65 -6.71 -7.32 -1.47
CA CYS A 65 -7.25 -6.01 -1.84
C CYS A 65 -8.44 -5.54 -0.97
N LYS A 66 -8.50 -5.96 0.30
CA LYS A 66 -9.53 -5.55 1.27
C LYS A 66 -9.20 -4.17 1.88
N TRP A 67 -9.11 -3.17 1.01
CA TRP A 67 -8.62 -1.83 1.34
C TRP A 67 -9.44 -1.14 2.42
N SER A 68 -10.77 -1.18 2.33
CA SER A 68 -11.65 -0.49 3.28
C SER A 68 -11.55 -1.08 4.69
N VAL A 69 -11.42 -2.42 4.80
CA VAL A 69 -11.16 -3.10 6.09
C VAL A 69 -9.79 -2.75 6.63
N ALA A 70 -8.75 -2.82 5.79
CA ALA A 70 -7.38 -2.46 6.19
C ALA A 70 -7.30 -1.00 6.68
N LEU A 71 -7.93 -0.07 5.97
CA LEU A 71 -7.97 1.34 6.31
C LEU A 71 -8.72 1.58 7.63
N TRP A 72 -9.88 0.95 7.80
CA TRP A 72 -10.65 1.04 9.05
C TRP A 72 -9.81 0.57 10.24
N LEU A 73 -9.11 -0.55 10.10
CA LEU A 73 -8.21 -1.06 11.14
C LEU A 73 -7.06 -0.08 11.43
N LEU A 74 -6.42 0.50 10.41
CA LEU A 74 -5.33 1.45 10.60
C LEU A 74 -5.75 2.78 11.28
N TYR A 75 -7.04 3.11 11.27
CA TYR A 75 -7.57 4.27 11.99
C TYR A 75 -8.09 3.94 13.39
N ASN A 76 -8.70 2.76 13.57
CA ASN A 76 -9.45 2.45 14.78
C ASN A 76 -8.68 1.55 15.77
N LEU A 77 -7.57 0.94 15.36
CA LEU A 77 -6.76 0.13 16.28
C LEU A 77 -5.84 0.99 17.13
N PRO A 78 -5.86 0.84 18.48
CA PRO A 78 -4.90 1.50 19.37
C PRO A 78 -3.44 1.15 19.06
N LEU A 79 -3.21 -0.04 18.48
CA LEU A 79 -1.90 -0.55 18.08
C LEU A 79 -1.68 -0.51 16.56
N ALA A 80 -2.33 0.41 15.84
CA ALA A 80 -2.23 0.51 14.37
C ALA A 80 -0.77 0.56 13.86
N LYS A 81 0.13 1.27 14.57
CA LYS A 81 1.55 1.33 14.21
C LYS A 81 2.23 -0.05 14.32
N SER A 82 2.05 -0.75 15.42
CA SER A 82 2.62 -2.10 15.60
C SER A 82 2.02 -3.09 14.61
N PHE A 83 0.72 -2.96 14.29
CA PHE A 83 0.06 -3.75 13.26
C PHE A 83 0.66 -3.50 11.86
N ALA A 84 0.98 -2.24 11.55
CA ALA A 84 1.62 -1.84 10.29
C ALA A 84 3.08 -2.30 10.17
N MET A 85 3.83 -2.29 11.27
CA MET A 85 5.25 -2.69 11.32
C MET A 85 5.47 -4.20 11.20
N ARG A 86 4.41 -5.02 11.33
CA ARG A 86 4.53 -6.47 11.25
C ARG A 86 4.95 -6.90 9.83
N ARG A 87 5.96 -7.76 9.78
CA ARG A 87 6.48 -8.34 8.54
C ARG A 87 5.91 -9.74 8.33
N VAL A 88 5.67 -10.09 7.07
CA VAL A 88 5.31 -11.45 6.65
C VAL A 88 6.30 -11.84 5.57
N ASP A 89 7.06 -12.90 5.81
CA ASP A 89 8.12 -13.38 4.90
C ASP A 89 9.20 -12.32 4.61
N GLY A 90 9.46 -11.42 5.57
CA GLY A 90 10.43 -10.32 5.45
C GLY A 90 9.88 -9.06 4.74
N GLU A 91 8.70 -9.14 4.13
CA GLU A 91 8.06 -8.03 3.43
C GLU A 91 7.24 -7.16 4.37
N THR A 92 7.21 -5.86 4.10
CA THR A 92 6.42 -4.87 4.86
C THR A 92 4.97 -4.84 4.36
N ALA A 93 4.07 -4.37 5.22
CA ALA A 93 2.72 -4.02 4.78
C ALA A 93 2.76 -2.96 3.66
N LEU A 94 3.68 -1.98 3.75
CA LEU A 94 3.81 -0.94 2.73
C LEU A 94 4.15 -1.52 1.35
N SER A 95 5.13 -2.42 1.24
CA SER A 95 5.49 -3.08 -0.03
C SER A 95 4.29 -3.79 -0.68
N TRP A 96 3.50 -4.53 0.10
CA TRP A 96 2.30 -5.19 -0.42
C TRP A 96 1.21 -4.20 -0.84
N ALA A 97 0.98 -3.15 -0.05
CA ALA A 97 -0.03 -2.15 -0.35
C ALA A 97 0.29 -1.46 -1.68
N VAL A 98 1.54 -1.04 -1.89
CA VAL A 98 1.93 -0.30 -3.10
C VAL A 98 1.98 -1.20 -4.33
N TYR A 99 2.42 -2.45 -4.19
CA TYR A 99 2.38 -3.45 -5.26
C TYR A 99 0.94 -3.74 -5.76
N LYS A 100 -0.03 -3.78 -4.84
CA LYS A 100 -1.43 -4.08 -5.17
C LYS A 100 -2.27 -2.83 -5.48
N ALA A 101 -1.76 -1.62 -5.24
CA ALA A 101 -2.57 -0.40 -5.26
C ALA A 101 -3.25 -0.11 -6.61
N ARG A 102 -2.55 -0.36 -7.73
CA ARG A 102 -3.03 -0.03 -9.09
C ARG A 102 -3.66 1.38 -9.11
N ALA A 103 -4.87 1.53 -9.63
CA ALA A 103 -5.63 2.79 -9.70
C ALA A 103 -6.66 2.98 -8.55
N SER A 104 -6.60 2.17 -7.48
CA SER A 104 -7.59 2.21 -6.39
C SER A 104 -7.36 3.40 -5.44
N GLN A 105 -8.38 4.26 -5.27
CA GLN A 105 -8.33 5.38 -4.32
C GLN A 105 -8.25 4.92 -2.86
N ASP A 106 -8.94 3.83 -2.51
CA ASP A 106 -8.84 3.25 -1.18
C ASP A 106 -7.42 2.73 -0.91
N ALA A 107 -6.76 2.16 -1.92
CA ALA A 107 -5.38 1.72 -1.79
C ALA A 107 -4.42 2.90 -1.58
N VAL A 108 -4.61 4.03 -2.28
CA VAL A 108 -3.85 5.27 -2.05
C VAL A 108 -4.01 5.74 -0.60
N SER A 109 -5.23 5.69 -0.06
CA SER A 109 -5.51 6.07 1.33
C SER A 109 -4.80 5.15 2.33
N VAL A 110 -4.78 3.84 2.07
CA VAL A 110 -4.03 2.86 2.87
C VAL A 110 -2.52 3.12 2.80
N VAL A 111 -1.97 3.33 1.60
CA VAL A 111 -0.54 3.62 1.41
C VAL A 111 -0.14 4.89 2.16
N ARG A 112 -0.91 5.98 2.01
CA ARG A 112 -0.67 7.22 2.75
C ARG A 112 -0.63 6.95 4.25
N ARG A 113 -1.64 6.24 4.77
CA ARG A 113 -1.73 5.94 6.20
C ARG A 113 -0.55 5.10 6.69
N LEU A 114 -0.09 4.13 5.90
CA LEU A 114 1.09 3.33 6.23
C LEU A 114 2.38 4.16 6.27
N VAL A 115 2.56 5.05 5.30
CA VAL A 115 3.70 5.98 5.27
C VAL A 115 3.68 6.93 6.47
N GLU A 116 2.51 7.42 6.89
CA GLU A 116 2.36 8.25 8.09
C GLU A 116 2.70 7.49 9.38
N LEU A 117 2.25 6.24 9.50
CA LEU A 117 2.47 5.42 10.70
C LEU A 117 3.91 4.90 10.82
N VAL A 118 4.51 4.51 9.68
CA VAL A 118 5.80 3.82 9.61
C VAL A 118 6.63 4.35 8.42
N PRO A 119 7.06 5.62 8.43
CA PRO A 119 7.76 6.21 7.29
C PRO A 119 9.07 5.49 6.94
N ALA A 120 9.72 4.88 7.93
CA ALA A 120 10.94 4.09 7.74
C ALA A 120 10.75 2.89 6.80
N ASP A 121 9.53 2.35 6.65
CA ASP A 121 9.27 1.23 5.75
C ASP A 121 9.45 1.62 4.27
N ALA A 122 9.38 2.91 3.92
CA ALA A 122 9.69 3.39 2.56
C ALA A 122 11.16 3.18 2.14
N MET A 123 12.03 2.83 3.10
CA MET A 123 13.45 2.55 2.88
C MET A 123 13.82 1.06 3.01
N VAL A 124 12.87 0.22 3.42
CA VAL A 124 13.14 -1.21 3.60
C VAL A 124 13.32 -1.88 2.24
N ARG A 125 14.41 -2.61 2.09
CA ARG A 125 14.62 -3.45 0.90
C ARG A 125 14.03 -4.83 1.09
N CYS A 126 13.36 -5.34 0.05
CA CYS A 126 13.02 -6.75 -0.06
C CYS A 126 14.32 -7.59 -0.02
N PRO A 127 14.43 -8.61 0.86
CA PRO A 127 15.65 -9.39 1.02
C PRO A 127 16.10 -10.14 -0.24
N THR A 128 15.18 -10.49 -1.13
CA THR A 128 15.45 -11.32 -2.32
C THR A 128 15.80 -10.48 -3.55
N SER A 129 15.04 -9.43 -3.84
CA SER A 129 15.23 -8.57 -5.03
C SER A 129 16.03 -7.30 -4.74
N GLY A 130 16.19 -6.91 -3.47
CA GLY A 130 16.73 -5.61 -3.09
C GLY A 130 15.81 -4.43 -3.39
N PHE A 131 14.55 -4.69 -3.77
CA PHE A 131 13.56 -3.68 -4.12
C PHE A 131 13.17 -2.84 -2.90
N LEU A 132 13.15 -1.52 -3.08
CA LEU A 132 12.40 -0.63 -2.20
C LEU A 132 10.90 -0.72 -2.52
N PRO A 133 9.99 -0.26 -1.64
CA PRO A 133 8.56 -0.19 -1.95
C PRO A 133 8.26 0.60 -3.23
N LEU A 134 9.11 1.57 -3.60
CA LEU A 134 8.94 2.28 -4.86
C LEU A 134 9.17 1.39 -6.10
N HIS A 135 10.05 0.39 -6.03
CA HIS A 135 10.18 -0.63 -7.09
C HIS A 135 8.94 -1.53 -7.11
N ASP A 136 8.47 -1.96 -5.94
CA ASP A 136 7.26 -2.79 -5.82
C ASP A 136 6.03 -2.06 -6.41
N ALA A 137 5.93 -0.75 -6.17
CA ALA A 137 4.88 0.11 -6.73
C ALA A 137 4.97 0.19 -8.26
N ALA A 138 6.19 0.34 -8.81
CA ALA A 138 6.40 0.38 -10.25
C ALA A 138 6.07 -0.97 -10.91
N TRP A 139 6.52 -2.07 -10.32
CA TRP A 139 6.18 -3.42 -10.74
C TRP A 139 4.67 -3.68 -10.65
N GLY A 140 3.99 -3.14 -9.63
CA GLY A 140 2.54 -3.22 -9.46
C GLY A 140 1.72 -2.35 -10.42
N ASN A 141 2.38 -1.50 -11.21
CA ASN A 141 1.78 -0.40 -11.96
C ASN A 141 0.85 0.47 -11.10
N ALA A 142 1.32 0.84 -9.91
CA ALA A 142 0.59 1.74 -9.02
C ALA A 142 0.41 3.11 -9.67
N ALA A 143 -0.65 3.83 -9.32
CA ALA A 143 -0.87 5.19 -9.82
C ALA A 143 0.29 6.14 -9.43
N PRO A 144 0.60 7.17 -10.23
CA PRO A 144 1.67 8.13 -9.94
C PRO A 144 1.62 8.78 -8.54
N VAL A 145 0.41 8.93 -7.97
CA VAL A 145 0.23 9.46 -6.61
C VAL A 145 0.88 8.57 -5.54
N VAL A 146 0.90 7.25 -5.74
CA VAL A 146 1.58 6.31 -4.84
C VAL A 146 3.09 6.53 -4.90
N ALA A 147 3.65 6.67 -6.11
CA ALA A 147 5.07 6.96 -6.30
C ALA A 147 5.44 8.28 -5.61
N LEU A 148 4.61 9.31 -5.77
CA LEU A 148 4.82 10.61 -5.16
C LEU A 148 4.81 10.55 -3.62
N LEU A 149 3.86 9.83 -3.01
CA LEU A 149 3.82 9.62 -1.56
C LEU A 149 5.09 8.94 -1.03
N LEU A 150 5.58 7.92 -1.74
CA LEU A 150 6.80 7.21 -1.38
C LEU A 150 8.04 8.09 -1.55
N CYS A 151 8.13 8.87 -2.63
CA CYS A 151 9.21 9.83 -2.85
C CYS A 151 9.19 10.97 -1.82
N ALA A 152 8.01 11.36 -1.34
CA ALA A 152 7.89 12.34 -0.26
C ALA A 152 8.50 11.79 1.04
N ALA A 153 8.24 10.51 1.36
CA ALA A 153 8.82 9.82 2.51
C ALA A 153 10.31 9.49 2.36
N ASN A 154 10.78 9.23 1.13
CA ASN A 154 12.17 8.94 0.81
C ASN A 154 12.55 9.52 -0.55
N ALA A 155 13.14 10.73 -0.53
CA ALA A 155 13.49 11.48 -1.75
C ALA A 155 14.44 10.74 -2.69
N GLY A 156 15.38 9.97 -2.12
CA GLY A 156 16.39 9.25 -2.90
C GLY A 156 15.88 7.95 -3.54
N ALA A 157 14.69 7.47 -3.15
CA ALA A 157 14.18 6.17 -3.60
C ALA A 157 14.08 6.07 -5.12
N ILE A 158 13.68 7.15 -5.81
CA ILE A 158 13.42 7.15 -7.26
C ILE A 158 14.69 6.92 -8.10
N PHE A 159 15.86 7.24 -7.55
CA PHE A 159 17.16 7.04 -8.19
C PHE A 159 17.93 5.84 -7.64
N THR A 160 17.39 5.18 -6.61
CA THR A 160 18.06 4.07 -5.94
C THR A 160 17.89 2.80 -6.75
N ALA A 161 18.99 2.15 -7.13
CA ALA A 161 18.95 0.88 -7.84
C ALA A 161 18.55 -0.30 -6.92
N SER A 162 17.91 -1.30 -7.54
CA SER A 162 17.66 -2.64 -7.03
C SER A 162 18.97 -3.43 -6.84
N ARG A 163 18.89 -4.71 -6.43
CA ARG A 163 20.06 -5.61 -6.45
C ARG A 163 20.57 -5.89 -7.86
N SER A 164 19.69 -5.89 -8.86
CA SER A 164 20.02 -6.14 -10.27
C SER A 164 20.38 -4.86 -11.03
N GLY A 165 20.37 -3.70 -10.36
CA GLY A 165 20.85 -2.42 -10.91
C GLY A 165 19.75 -1.53 -11.51
N GLU A 166 18.50 -1.99 -11.58
CA GLU A 166 17.40 -1.20 -12.14
C GLU A 166 16.86 -0.19 -11.12
N GLN A 167 16.55 1.01 -11.59
CA GLN A 167 15.80 2.01 -10.82
C GLN A 167 14.29 1.73 -10.91
N PRO A 168 13.46 2.25 -9.98
CA PRO A 168 12.02 2.00 -9.98
C PRO A 168 11.33 2.33 -11.31
N HIS A 169 11.68 3.44 -11.95
CA HIS A 169 11.08 3.85 -13.22
C HIS A 169 11.41 2.85 -14.36
N ALA A 170 12.62 2.29 -14.37
CA ALA A 170 13.01 1.27 -15.33
C ALA A 170 12.24 -0.05 -15.11
N VAL A 171 12.03 -0.45 -13.85
CA VAL A 171 11.18 -1.61 -13.50
C VAL A 171 9.76 -1.43 -14.04
N GLY A 172 9.15 -0.24 -13.84
CA GLY A 172 7.81 0.06 -14.33
C GLY A 172 7.70 -0.03 -15.85
N LEU A 173 8.63 0.60 -16.58
CA LEU A 173 8.68 0.55 -18.05
C LEU A 173 8.89 -0.87 -18.59
N TYR A 174 9.71 -1.68 -17.93
CA TYR A 174 9.98 -3.05 -18.33
C TYR A 174 8.74 -3.95 -18.19
N HIS A 175 8.03 -3.86 -17.06
CA HIS A 175 6.86 -4.71 -16.80
C HIS A 175 5.57 -4.21 -17.44
N HIS A 176 5.45 -2.90 -17.68
CA HIS A 176 4.22 -2.26 -18.18
C HIS A 176 4.50 -1.27 -19.33
N PRO A 177 5.18 -1.66 -20.40
CA PRO A 177 5.66 -0.73 -21.43
C PRO A 177 4.54 0.09 -22.09
N ALA A 178 3.33 -0.47 -22.19
CA ALA A 178 2.18 0.19 -22.81
C ALA A 178 1.33 1.03 -21.85
N THR A 179 1.44 0.83 -20.54
CA THR A 179 0.49 1.38 -19.56
C THR A 179 1.16 2.06 -18.36
N PHE A 180 2.49 1.98 -18.23
CA PHE A 180 3.22 2.71 -17.22
C PHE A 180 3.15 4.21 -17.51
N SER A 181 2.73 4.98 -16.50
CA SER A 181 2.34 6.38 -16.68
C SER A 181 2.90 7.30 -15.59
N TRP A 182 3.99 6.89 -14.93
CA TRP A 182 4.66 7.77 -13.98
C TRP A 182 5.31 8.94 -14.72
N PRO A 183 5.32 10.15 -14.11
CA PRO A 183 6.21 11.22 -14.55
C PRO A 183 7.67 10.78 -14.49
N SER A 184 8.55 11.52 -15.17
CA SER A 184 9.98 11.25 -15.11
C SER A 184 10.51 11.29 -13.66
N PRO A 185 11.62 10.59 -13.37
CA PRO A 185 12.23 10.58 -12.04
C PRO A 185 12.46 11.98 -11.44
N GLU A 186 12.91 12.93 -12.26
CA GLU A 186 13.20 14.31 -11.86
C GLU A 186 11.92 15.06 -11.46
N HIS A 187 10.84 14.87 -12.22
CA HIS A 187 9.55 15.48 -11.90
C HIS A 187 8.95 14.92 -10.61
N LEU A 188 9.00 13.59 -10.42
CA LEU A 188 8.55 12.97 -9.17
C LEU A 188 9.38 13.47 -7.98
N ALA A 189 10.69 13.60 -8.13
CA ALA A 189 11.57 14.11 -7.07
C ALA A 189 11.27 15.57 -6.72
N ALA A 190 11.07 16.44 -7.72
CA ALA A 190 10.72 17.85 -7.54
C ALA A 190 9.34 18.00 -6.86
N ALA A 191 8.33 17.27 -7.32
CA ALA A 191 6.99 17.29 -6.72
C ALA A 191 7.01 16.77 -5.27
N ALA A 192 7.78 15.71 -5.00
CA ALA A 192 7.96 15.19 -3.65
C ALA A 192 8.66 16.19 -2.71
N ALA A 193 9.61 16.97 -3.23
CA ALA A 193 10.25 18.04 -2.47
C ALA A 193 9.27 19.14 -2.08
N ALA A 194 8.40 19.56 -3.00
CA ALA A 194 7.35 20.54 -2.70
C ALA A 194 6.41 20.03 -1.59
N ILE A 195 6.03 18.75 -1.61
CA ILE A 195 5.17 18.15 -0.59
C ILE A 195 5.82 18.08 0.79
N ARG A 196 7.14 17.92 0.88
CA ARG A 196 7.84 17.92 2.19
C ARG A 196 7.94 19.31 2.80
N SER A 197 8.02 20.34 1.96
CA SER A 197 8.08 21.74 2.38
C SER A 197 6.72 22.25 2.88
N ASP A 198 5.63 21.70 2.33
CA ASP A 198 4.25 21.94 2.78
C ASP A 198 3.85 20.89 3.83
N ALA A 199 2.90 21.19 4.72
CA ALA A 199 2.23 20.11 5.46
C ALA A 199 1.48 19.24 4.43
N LEU A 200 1.63 17.91 4.50
CA LEU A 200 1.10 16.94 3.52
C LEU A 200 -0.35 17.29 3.08
N PRO A 201 -0.57 17.75 1.84
CA PRO A 201 -1.89 18.16 1.40
C PRO A 201 -2.87 16.97 1.31
N GLY A 202 -4.16 17.27 1.20
CA GLY A 202 -5.18 16.24 0.97
C GLY A 202 -4.92 15.46 -0.33
N VAL A 203 -5.41 14.22 -0.42
CA VAL A 203 -5.28 13.38 -1.64
C VAL A 203 -5.80 14.09 -2.91
N PRO A 204 -6.93 14.82 -2.89
CA PRO A 204 -7.40 15.56 -4.07
C PRO A 204 -6.41 16.61 -4.56
N GLU A 205 -5.73 17.31 -3.65
CA GLU A 205 -4.75 18.33 -3.99
C GLU A 205 -3.47 17.70 -4.57
N LEU A 206 -3.03 16.55 -4.04
CA LEU A 206 -1.93 15.78 -4.63
C LEU A 206 -2.24 15.35 -6.06
N LEU A 207 -3.46 14.86 -6.31
CA LEU A 207 -3.90 14.48 -7.64
C LEU A 207 -3.95 15.69 -8.59
N ALA A 208 -4.46 16.83 -8.12
CA ALA A 208 -4.50 18.07 -8.90
C ALA A 208 -3.08 18.55 -9.26
N ARG A 209 -2.13 18.48 -8.31
CA ARG A 209 -0.72 18.81 -8.56
C ARG A 209 -0.12 17.89 -9.62
N ILE A 210 -0.35 16.57 -9.54
CA ILE A 210 0.12 15.61 -10.56
C ILE A 210 -0.49 15.90 -11.92
N ALA A 211 -1.80 16.14 -11.99
CA ALA A 211 -2.52 16.39 -13.24
C ALA A 211 -2.12 17.72 -13.91
N ALA A 212 -1.67 18.70 -13.12
CA ALA A 212 -1.17 19.97 -13.63
C ALA A 212 0.21 19.85 -14.29
N TYR A 213 0.95 18.76 -14.06
CA TYR A 213 2.21 18.55 -14.77
C TYR A 213 1.94 18.10 -16.20
N PRO A 214 2.54 18.75 -17.20
CA PRO A 214 2.41 18.32 -18.58
C PRO A 214 2.89 16.88 -18.70
N ALA A 215 2.10 16.03 -19.35
CA ALA A 215 2.50 14.66 -19.65
C ALA A 215 3.90 14.69 -20.28
N ALA A 216 4.80 13.84 -19.77
CA ALA A 216 6.15 13.74 -20.31
C ALA A 216 6.03 13.54 -21.82
N ARG A 217 6.62 14.46 -22.61
CA ARG A 217 6.73 14.25 -24.05
C ARG A 217 7.43 12.90 -24.24
N PRO A 218 6.93 12.03 -25.13
CA PRO A 218 7.60 10.77 -25.41
C PRO A 218 9.06 11.06 -25.72
N VAL A 219 9.96 10.50 -24.93
CA VAL A 219 11.40 10.59 -25.17
C VAL A 219 11.62 9.89 -26.50
N ALA A 220 12.13 10.62 -27.49
CA ALA A 220 12.45 10.02 -28.78
C ALA A 220 13.38 8.81 -28.53
N PRO A 221 13.15 7.67 -29.20
CA PRO A 221 14.03 6.51 -29.04
C PRO A 221 15.48 6.94 -29.31
N PRO A 222 16.45 6.40 -28.56
CA PRO A 222 17.86 6.70 -28.82
C PRO A 222 18.18 6.37 -30.28
N PRO A 223 19.04 7.18 -30.95
CA PRO A 223 19.42 6.90 -32.33
C PRO A 223 20.03 5.50 -32.41
N SER A 224 19.58 4.68 -33.36
CA SER A 224 20.16 3.36 -33.62
C SER A 224 21.65 3.53 -33.91
N ALA A 225 22.49 2.82 -33.14
CA ALA A 225 23.93 2.74 -33.35
C ALA A 225 24.28 1.85 -34.55
#